data_AF-A0A829GH61-F1
#
_entry.id   AF-A0A829GH61-F1
#
_cell.length_a   1.000
_cell.length_b   1.000
_cell.length_c   1.000
_cell.angle_alpha   90.00
_cell.angle_beta   90.00
_cell.angle_gamma   90.00
#
_symmetry.space_group_name_H-M   'P 1'
#
loop_
_entity.id
_entity.type
_entity.pdbx_description
1 polymer ?
#
loop_
_entity_poly.entity_id
_entity_poly.type
_entity_poly.pdbx_seq_one_letter_code
_entity_poly.pdbx_strand_id
1 'polypeptide(L)'
;MSKDTTMNFEAMTQGLAEHDTTFALKQVDVVAQFLKAALPYPYDVNLFSHIYVLISRIRKFVKLPIEDQDITRLKEKVHNYPDLFSVSEMVKRNLENYLGESISENEVYYLFQYLISARFTGTDFKTKAGTSAYTFSEALIELVSHDIQLPDDKPAMIEELVPHVAPMLNRLENNIRLPNALLKEIQGEYPNVYHSVLHATDILAKEYGLPEISADEVGFLSLYIAKYMESFKKPKKAIVICTTGLGSSELISAKIRKDLPELEILDVISNLNLEKSLAKHPDVDILISTINLPKQKQIPQVLVSAMFTGKDKNKVEEALRGR
;
A
#
# COMPACT_ATOMS: atom_id res chain seq x y z
N MET A 1 -0.17 -18.23 -12.80
CA MET A 1 -1.29 -17.33 -12.46
C MET A 1 -1.99 -17.88 -11.21
N SER A 2 -2.34 -17.04 -10.23
CA SER A 2 -3.16 -17.48 -9.08
C SER A 2 -4.63 -17.60 -9.51
N LYS A 3 -5.45 -18.35 -8.75
CA LYS A 3 -6.88 -18.57 -9.05
C LYS A 3 -7.68 -17.27 -9.17
N ASP A 4 -7.31 -16.22 -8.43
CA ASP A 4 -7.98 -14.91 -8.48
C ASP A 4 -7.67 -14.13 -9.75
N THR A 5 -6.46 -14.28 -10.31
CA THR A 5 -6.11 -13.70 -11.61
C THR A 5 -6.96 -14.34 -12.72
N THR A 6 -7.14 -15.66 -12.69
CA THR A 6 -7.86 -16.40 -13.75
C THR A 6 -9.35 -16.02 -13.82
N MET A 7 -10.03 -15.85 -12.67
CA MET A 7 -11.45 -15.45 -12.63
C MET A 7 -11.70 -14.05 -13.21
N ASN A 8 -10.82 -13.09 -12.93
CA ASN A 8 -10.96 -11.73 -13.47
C ASN A 8 -10.74 -11.69 -15.00
N PHE A 9 -9.85 -12.52 -15.54
CA PHE A 9 -9.60 -12.58 -16.98
C PHE A 9 -10.75 -13.21 -17.79
N GLU A 10 -11.42 -14.25 -17.27
CA GLU A 10 -12.55 -14.89 -17.96
C GLU A 10 -13.75 -13.94 -18.10
N ALA A 11 -14.03 -13.12 -17.09
CA ALA A 11 -15.09 -12.11 -17.15
C ALA A 11 -14.74 -10.95 -18.12
N MET A 12 -13.47 -10.54 -18.18
CA MET A 12 -13.01 -9.44 -19.04
C MET A 12 -12.86 -9.81 -20.52
N THR A 13 -12.81 -11.10 -20.84
CA THR A 13 -12.62 -11.59 -22.23
C THR A 13 -13.91 -11.99 -22.93
N GLN A 14 -15.08 -11.84 -22.28
CA GLN A 14 -16.38 -12.08 -22.91
C GLN A 14 -16.59 -11.17 -24.14
N GLY A 15 -16.74 -11.79 -25.31
CA GLY A 15 -16.94 -11.09 -26.59
C GLY A 15 -15.66 -10.75 -27.35
N LEU A 16 -14.48 -11.12 -26.83
CA LEU A 16 -13.21 -10.99 -27.53
C LEU A 16 -12.94 -12.17 -28.46
N ALA A 17 -12.12 -11.95 -29.50
CA ALA A 17 -11.71 -13.01 -30.40
C ALA A 17 -10.73 -13.96 -29.68
N GLU A 18 -11.11 -15.22 -29.50
CA GLU A 18 -10.39 -16.21 -28.68
C GLU A 18 -8.90 -16.34 -29.07
N HIS A 19 -8.59 -16.26 -30.37
CA HIS A 19 -7.22 -16.34 -30.87
C HIS A 19 -6.38 -15.10 -30.52
N ASP A 20 -6.96 -13.89 -30.63
CA ASP A 20 -6.28 -12.63 -30.31
C ASP A 20 -6.07 -12.52 -28.79
N THR A 21 -7.05 -12.94 -28.00
CA THR A 21 -6.94 -13.02 -26.52
C THR A 21 -5.82 -13.96 -26.12
N THR A 22 -5.80 -15.18 -26.66
CA THR A 22 -4.76 -16.18 -26.36
C THR A 22 -3.38 -15.65 -26.74
N PHE A 23 -3.27 -14.99 -27.90
CA PHE A 23 -2.00 -14.41 -28.34
C PHE A 23 -1.53 -13.29 -27.40
N ALA A 24 -2.41 -12.36 -27.02
CA ALA A 24 -2.07 -11.24 -26.14
C ALA A 24 -1.61 -11.72 -24.75
N LEU A 25 -2.30 -12.72 -24.17
CA LEU A 25 -1.89 -13.35 -22.91
C LEU A 25 -0.49 -13.96 -23.02
N LYS A 26 -0.19 -14.66 -24.13
CA LYS A 26 1.13 -15.22 -24.37
C LYS A 26 2.22 -14.14 -24.44
N GLN A 27 1.91 -12.93 -24.92
CA GLN A 27 2.89 -11.84 -24.91
C GLN A 27 3.18 -11.33 -23.49
N VAL A 28 2.18 -11.32 -22.60
CA VAL A 28 2.41 -11.02 -21.17
C VAL A 28 3.36 -12.06 -20.55
N ASP A 29 3.16 -13.34 -20.87
CA ASP A 29 4.07 -14.41 -20.41
C ASP A 29 5.49 -14.25 -20.98
N VAL A 30 5.61 -13.88 -22.27
CA VAL A 30 6.90 -13.59 -22.90
C VAL A 30 7.64 -12.47 -22.16
N VAL A 31 6.92 -11.40 -21.78
CA VAL A 31 7.50 -10.31 -21.00
C VAL A 31 8.01 -10.80 -19.64
N ALA A 32 7.19 -11.56 -18.92
CA ALA A 32 7.57 -12.11 -17.62
C ALA A 32 8.79 -13.05 -17.70
N GLN A 33 8.82 -13.92 -18.72
CA GLN A 33 9.93 -14.84 -18.94
C GLN A 33 11.22 -14.12 -19.33
N PHE A 34 11.14 -13.14 -20.23
CA PHE A 34 12.31 -12.37 -20.67
C PHE A 34 12.94 -11.61 -19.52
N LEU A 35 12.11 -10.93 -18.72
CA LEU A 35 12.57 -10.16 -17.55
C LEU A 35 12.88 -11.04 -16.33
N LYS A 36 12.58 -12.34 -16.42
CA LYS A 36 12.66 -13.31 -15.31
C LYS A 36 11.89 -12.85 -14.06
N ALA A 37 10.85 -12.04 -14.26
CA ALA A 37 10.10 -11.36 -13.21
C ALA A 37 8.60 -11.55 -13.43
N ALA A 38 7.83 -11.73 -12.36
CA ALA A 38 6.39 -11.81 -12.47
C ALA A 38 5.78 -10.41 -12.59
N LEU A 39 4.86 -10.25 -13.55
CA LEU A 39 4.01 -9.07 -13.69
C LEU A 39 2.69 -9.33 -12.96
N PRO A 40 2.47 -8.80 -11.76
CA PRO A 40 1.29 -9.07 -10.96
C PRO A 40 0.08 -8.25 -11.44
N TYR A 41 -1.11 -8.65 -11.00
CA TYR A 41 -2.31 -7.84 -11.07
C TYR A 41 -2.12 -6.48 -10.37
N PRO A 42 -2.65 -5.36 -10.90
CA PRO A 42 -3.41 -5.22 -12.15
C PRO A 42 -2.58 -4.89 -13.40
N TYR A 43 -1.25 -5.01 -13.33
CA TYR A 43 -0.36 -4.59 -14.42
C TYR A 43 -0.37 -5.55 -15.61
N ASP A 44 -0.56 -6.84 -15.37
CA ASP A 44 -0.75 -7.88 -16.39
C ASP A 44 -1.99 -7.63 -17.24
N VAL A 45 -3.12 -7.31 -16.61
CA VAL A 45 -4.38 -6.95 -17.26
C VAL A 45 -4.21 -5.67 -18.08
N ASN A 46 -3.46 -4.70 -17.56
CA ASN A 46 -3.24 -3.44 -18.26
C ASN A 46 -2.41 -3.64 -19.54
N LEU A 47 -1.30 -4.36 -19.45
CA LEU A 47 -0.47 -4.72 -20.60
C LEU A 47 -1.25 -5.58 -21.61
N PHE A 48 -1.99 -6.59 -21.13
CA PHE A 48 -2.88 -7.39 -21.97
C PHE A 48 -3.87 -6.50 -22.72
N SER A 49 -4.54 -5.58 -22.03
CA SER A 49 -5.56 -4.70 -22.61
C SER A 49 -4.95 -3.82 -23.69
N HIS A 50 -3.76 -3.27 -23.45
CA HIS A 50 -3.04 -2.48 -24.45
C HIS A 50 -2.72 -3.29 -25.71
N ILE A 51 -2.15 -4.49 -25.54
CA ILE A 51 -1.82 -5.39 -26.67
C ILE A 51 -3.09 -5.79 -27.43
N TYR A 52 -4.17 -6.13 -26.72
CA TYR A 52 -5.42 -6.54 -27.33
C TYR A 52 -6.08 -5.39 -28.11
N VAL A 53 -6.07 -4.17 -27.56
CA VAL A 53 -6.55 -2.97 -28.25
C VAL A 53 -5.69 -2.66 -29.48
N LEU A 54 -4.37 -2.83 -29.40
CA LEU A 54 -3.46 -2.66 -30.53
C LEU A 54 -3.78 -3.66 -31.67
N ILE A 55 -3.95 -4.95 -31.36
CA ILE A 55 -4.37 -5.97 -32.31
C ILE A 55 -5.71 -5.58 -32.97
N SER A 56 -6.70 -5.24 -32.14
CA SER A 56 -8.03 -4.83 -32.61
C SER A 56 -7.97 -3.60 -33.51
N ARG A 57 -7.09 -2.63 -33.18
CA ARG A 57 -6.88 -1.41 -33.97
C ARG A 57 -6.28 -1.73 -35.32
N ILE A 58 -5.21 -2.52 -35.37
CA ILE A 58 -4.52 -2.85 -36.63
C ILE A 58 -5.47 -3.61 -37.57
N ARG A 59 -6.24 -4.57 -37.04
CA ARG A 59 -7.21 -5.33 -37.85
C ARG A 59 -8.36 -4.46 -38.38
N LYS A 60 -8.84 -3.47 -37.61
CA LYS A 60 -9.97 -2.60 -38.00
C LYS A 60 -9.55 -1.39 -38.85
N PHE A 61 -8.40 -0.80 -38.56
CA PHE A 61 -7.96 0.47 -39.10
C PHE A 61 -6.59 0.30 -39.74
N VAL A 62 -6.59 -0.23 -40.97
CA VAL A 62 -5.37 -0.54 -41.72
C VAL A 62 -4.44 0.68 -41.87
N LYS A 63 -4.95 1.93 -41.81
CA LYS A 63 -4.16 3.17 -42.02
C LYS A 63 -4.75 4.44 -41.36
N LEU A 64 -5.00 4.47 -40.06
CA LEU A 64 -5.20 5.78 -39.41
C LEU A 64 -3.83 6.36 -39.01
N PRO A 65 -3.50 7.60 -39.39
CA PRO A 65 -2.32 8.26 -38.87
C PRO A 65 -2.50 8.42 -37.36
N ILE A 66 -1.59 7.81 -36.61
CA ILE A 66 -1.47 8.06 -35.18
C ILE A 66 -0.85 9.46 -35.09
N GLU A 67 -1.52 10.39 -34.42
CA GLU A 67 -0.86 11.65 -34.04
C GLU A 67 0.37 11.29 -33.22
N ASP A 68 1.55 11.69 -33.72
CA ASP A 68 2.81 11.51 -33.02
C ASP A 68 2.72 12.25 -31.69
N GLN A 69 2.49 11.51 -30.61
CA GLN A 69 2.81 12.02 -29.28
C GLN A 69 4.32 12.25 -29.21
N ASP A 70 4.74 13.29 -28.49
CA ASP A 70 6.14 13.58 -28.27
C ASP A 70 6.81 12.44 -27.48
N ILE A 71 7.44 11.50 -28.20
CA ILE A 71 8.18 10.36 -27.63
C ILE A 71 9.60 10.74 -27.18
N THR A 72 10.00 12.02 -27.25
CA THR A 72 11.36 12.47 -26.91
C THR A 72 11.74 12.09 -25.48
N ARG A 73 10.81 12.29 -24.53
CA ARG A 73 11.03 11.90 -23.12
C ARG A 73 11.19 10.40 -22.92
N LEU A 74 10.50 9.58 -23.72
CA LEU A 74 10.62 8.12 -23.62
C LEU A 74 11.98 7.65 -24.13
N LYS A 75 12.47 8.24 -25.22
CA LYS A 75 13.80 7.95 -25.77
C LYS A 75 14.91 8.20 -24.75
N GLU A 76 14.78 9.24 -23.93
CA GLU A 76 15.71 9.49 -22.81
C GLU A 76 15.64 8.38 -21.76
N LYS A 77 14.43 7.91 -21.42
CA LYS A 77 14.24 6.81 -20.44
C LYS A 77 14.74 5.45 -20.95
N VAL A 78 14.78 5.19 -22.27
CA VAL A 78 15.26 3.91 -22.84
C VAL A 78 16.63 3.51 -22.30
N HIS A 79 17.57 4.45 -22.23
CA HIS A 79 18.93 4.20 -21.74
C HIS A 79 18.97 3.69 -20.30
N ASN A 80 17.99 4.08 -19.49
CA ASN A 80 17.89 3.65 -18.09
C ASN A 80 17.24 2.27 -17.94
N TYR A 81 16.56 1.78 -18.98
CA TYR A 81 15.76 0.56 -18.97
C TYR A 81 15.89 -0.26 -20.28
N PRO A 82 17.13 -0.65 -20.68
CA PRO A 82 17.37 -1.30 -21.96
C PRO A 82 16.66 -2.65 -22.09
N ASP A 83 16.50 -3.40 -21.00
CA ASP A 83 15.81 -4.69 -21.01
C ASP A 83 14.30 -4.53 -21.28
N LEU A 84 13.67 -3.49 -20.71
CA LEU A 84 12.25 -3.18 -20.98
C LEU A 84 12.04 -2.75 -22.43
N PHE A 85 12.99 -2.01 -23.00
CA PHE A 85 12.90 -1.63 -24.40
C PHE A 85 13.09 -2.84 -25.32
N SER A 86 14.09 -3.67 -25.04
CA SER A 86 14.38 -4.88 -25.81
C SER A 86 13.21 -5.87 -25.84
N VAL A 87 12.52 -6.05 -24.70
CA VAL A 87 11.34 -6.90 -24.65
C VAL A 87 10.15 -6.27 -25.37
N SER A 88 10.03 -4.93 -25.38
CA SER A 88 9.02 -4.22 -26.17
C SER A 88 9.24 -4.42 -27.68
N GLU A 89 10.49 -4.39 -28.15
CA GLU A 89 10.84 -4.71 -29.55
C GLU A 89 10.52 -6.16 -29.91
N MET A 90 10.75 -7.08 -28.97
CA MET A 90 10.39 -8.49 -29.16
C MET A 90 8.86 -8.67 -29.27
N VAL A 91 8.08 -8.01 -28.40
CA VAL A 91 6.61 -8.07 -28.47
C VAL A 91 6.09 -7.44 -29.77
N LYS A 92 6.65 -6.31 -30.23
CA LYS A 92 6.34 -5.72 -31.54
C LYS A 92 6.57 -6.72 -32.68
N ARG A 93 7.75 -7.36 -32.74
CA ARG A 93 8.06 -8.36 -33.78
C ARG A 93 7.11 -9.56 -33.75
N ASN A 94 6.74 -10.02 -32.55
CA ASN A 94 5.76 -11.09 -32.41
C ASN A 94 4.38 -10.67 -32.96
N LEU A 95 3.96 -9.43 -32.70
CA LEU A 95 2.71 -8.87 -33.23
C LEU A 95 2.75 -8.74 -34.76
N GLU A 96 3.84 -8.25 -35.34
CA GLU A 96 4.01 -8.15 -36.80
C GLU A 96 3.90 -9.52 -37.47
N ASN A 97 4.58 -10.53 -36.92
CA ASN A 97 4.52 -11.90 -37.43
C ASN A 97 3.11 -12.51 -37.30
N TYR A 98 2.41 -12.21 -36.21
CA TYR A 98 1.07 -12.72 -35.94
C TYR A 98 0.01 -12.10 -36.85
N LEU A 99 0.13 -10.80 -37.11
CA LEU A 99 -0.82 -10.04 -37.93
C LEU A 99 -0.49 -10.07 -39.42
N GLY A 100 0.76 -10.37 -39.79
CA GLY A 100 1.23 -10.33 -41.17
C GLY A 100 1.38 -8.91 -41.73
N GLU A 101 1.47 -7.91 -40.87
CA GLU A 101 1.48 -6.48 -41.21
C GLU A 101 2.62 -5.77 -40.47
N SER A 102 3.20 -4.74 -41.10
CA SER A 102 4.18 -3.88 -40.42
C SER A 102 3.49 -2.98 -39.40
N ILE A 103 4.09 -2.85 -38.22
CA ILE A 103 3.56 -2.00 -37.15
C ILE A 103 4.47 -0.78 -36.98
N SER A 104 3.89 0.37 -36.67
CA SER A 104 4.63 1.61 -36.43
C SER A 104 5.71 1.41 -35.36
N GLU A 105 6.88 2.02 -35.59
CA GLU A 105 7.96 2.06 -34.59
C GLU A 105 7.51 2.73 -33.29
N ASN A 106 6.51 3.61 -33.32
CA ASN A 106 5.99 4.24 -32.11
C ASN A 106 5.37 3.23 -31.13
N GLU A 107 4.86 2.08 -31.60
CA GLU A 107 4.26 1.06 -30.73
C GLU A 107 5.26 0.43 -29.77
N VAL A 108 6.55 0.42 -30.10
CA VAL A 108 7.59 -0.04 -29.17
C VAL A 108 7.66 0.87 -27.94
N TYR A 109 7.47 2.18 -28.13
CA TYR A 109 7.50 3.16 -27.07
C TYR A 109 6.24 3.13 -26.22
N TYR A 110 5.07 2.88 -26.83
CA TYR A 110 3.83 2.67 -26.07
C TYR A 110 3.91 1.40 -25.21
N LEU A 111 4.38 0.28 -25.76
CA LEU A 111 4.64 -0.94 -24.98
C LEU A 111 5.62 -0.65 -23.83
N PHE A 112 6.72 0.03 -24.13
CA PHE A 112 7.72 0.43 -23.14
C PHE A 112 7.12 1.28 -22.01
N GLN A 113 6.21 2.22 -22.30
CA GLN A 113 5.52 3.03 -21.30
C GLN A 113 4.75 2.19 -20.28
N TYR A 114 4.02 1.16 -20.73
CA TYR A 114 3.30 0.26 -19.81
C TYR A 114 4.27 -0.51 -18.91
N LEU A 115 5.42 -0.94 -19.45
CA LEU A 115 6.41 -1.69 -18.69
C LEU A 115 7.16 -0.83 -17.66
N ILE A 116 7.61 0.38 -18.01
CA ILE A 116 8.25 1.30 -17.05
C ILE A 116 7.27 1.82 -15.98
N SER A 117 5.97 1.69 -16.25
CA SER A 117 4.88 2.08 -15.35
C SER A 117 4.36 0.89 -14.53
N ALA A 118 4.97 -0.28 -14.68
CA ALA A 118 4.60 -1.50 -13.98
C ALA A 118 5.51 -1.82 -12.80
N ARG A 119 4.97 -2.53 -11.82
CA ARG A 119 5.75 -3.10 -10.71
C ARG A 119 5.93 -4.59 -10.93
N PHE A 120 7.16 -5.00 -11.18
CA PHE A 120 7.53 -6.42 -11.28
C PHE A 120 7.85 -6.99 -9.90
N THR A 121 7.64 -8.30 -9.74
CA THR A 121 7.93 -9.05 -8.51
C THR A 121 8.91 -10.18 -8.78
N GLY A 122 9.73 -10.54 -7.78
CA GLY A 122 10.64 -11.69 -7.86
C GLY A 122 12.02 -11.45 -8.48
N THR A 123 12.44 -10.18 -8.67
CA THR A 123 13.74 -9.82 -9.25
C THR A 123 14.31 -8.52 -8.69
N ASP A 124 15.60 -8.26 -8.95
CA ASP A 124 16.26 -6.95 -8.76
C ASP A 124 15.77 -5.86 -9.71
N PHE A 125 14.84 -6.18 -10.63
CA PHE A 125 14.19 -5.23 -11.51
C PHE A 125 13.26 -4.30 -10.71
N LYS A 126 13.84 -3.31 -10.05
CA LYS A 126 13.13 -2.17 -9.48
C LYS A 126 13.22 -1.04 -10.50
N THR A 127 12.09 -0.48 -10.89
CA THR A 127 12.08 0.87 -11.49
C THR A 127 12.93 1.76 -10.60
N LYS A 128 13.99 2.36 -11.16
CA LYS A 128 14.85 3.26 -10.39
C LYS A 128 13.97 4.41 -9.95
N ALA A 129 13.73 4.50 -8.64
CA ALA A 129 13.04 5.62 -8.07
C ALA A 129 13.92 6.86 -8.27
N GLY A 130 13.46 7.77 -9.12
CA GLY A 130 14.06 9.08 -9.25
C GLY A 130 13.82 9.91 -7.97
N THR A 131 14.56 11.01 -7.83
CA THR A 131 14.40 11.96 -6.73
C THR A 131 12.94 12.42 -6.56
N SER A 132 12.21 12.60 -7.66
CA SER A 132 10.79 13.00 -7.64
C SER A 132 9.89 12.02 -6.90
N ALA A 133 10.16 10.71 -6.96
CA ALA A 133 9.35 9.72 -6.25
C ALA A 133 9.57 9.81 -4.73
N TYR A 134 10.81 10.05 -4.30
CA TYR A 134 11.15 10.26 -2.89
C TYR A 134 10.52 11.56 -2.36
N THR A 135 10.73 12.69 -3.03
CA THR A 135 10.21 13.98 -2.58
C THR A 135 8.68 14.00 -2.58
N PHE A 136 8.03 13.37 -3.56
CA PHE A 136 6.57 13.21 -3.57
C PHE A 136 6.10 12.36 -2.38
N SER A 137 6.78 11.24 -2.10
CA SER A 137 6.41 10.35 -0.99
C SER A 137 6.58 11.04 0.37
N GLU A 138 7.67 11.78 0.56
CA GLU A 138 7.92 12.60 1.74
C GLU A 138 6.81 13.64 1.94
N ALA A 139 6.52 14.42 0.90
CA ALA A 139 5.50 15.47 0.96
C ALA A 139 4.10 14.89 1.19
N LEU A 140 3.77 13.72 0.59
CA LEU A 140 2.51 13.04 0.83
C LEU A 140 2.36 12.63 2.30
N ILE A 141 3.37 11.97 2.88
CA ILE A 141 3.34 11.54 4.27
C ILE A 141 3.23 12.73 5.21
N GLU A 142 3.94 13.83 4.92
CA GLU A 142 3.86 15.05 5.72
C GLU A 142 2.45 15.64 5.71
N LEU A 143 1.86 15.85 4.53
CA LEU A 143 0.51 16.39 4.39
C LEU A 143 -0.53 15.51 5.08
N VAL A 144 -0.46 14.19 4.90
CA VAL A 144 -1.40 13.25 5.54
C VAL A 144 -1.23 13.26 7.06
N SER A 145 0.00 13.45 7.56
CA SER A 145 0.26 13.48 9.01
C SER A 145 -0.37 14.67 9.75
N HIS A 146 -0.85 15.70 9.02
CA HIS A 146 -1.57 16.82 9.60
C HIS A 146 -3.00 16.43 10.03
N ASP A 147 -3.66 15.57 9.25
CA ASP A 147 -5.03 15.15 9.50
C ASP A 147 -5.11 13.81 10.25
N ILE A 148 -4.09 12.97 10.10
CA ILE A 148 -4.07 11.59 10.58
C ILE A 148 -2.81 11.33 11.39
N GLN A 149 -2.98 10.68 12.55
CA GLN A 149 -1.85 10.24 13.35
C GLN A 149 -1.20 9.00 12.73
N LEU A 150 0.05 9.17 12.31
CA LEU A 150 0.90 8.13 11.74
C LEU A 150 2.00 7.75 12.74
N PRO A 151 2.62 6.55 12.61
CA PRO A 151 3.83 6.22 13.33
C PRO A 151 4.95 7.24 13.14
N ASP A 152 5.86 7.31 14.12
CA ASP A 152 7.04 8.18 14.04
C ASP A 152 8.07 7.71 13.00
N ASP A 153 8.01 6.45 12.55
CA ASP A 153 8.93 5.87 11.56
C ASP A 153 8.58 6.27 10.11
N LYS A 154 8.56 7.59 9.86
CA LYS A 154 8.39 8.17 8.53
C LYS A 154 9.39 7.61 7.50
N PRO A 155 10.69 7.40 7.82
CA PRO A 155 11.65 6.82 6.87
C PRO A 155 11.21 5.46 6.31
N ALA A 156 10.76 4.54 7.17
CA ALA A 156 10.27 3.25 6.72
C ALA A 156 9.03 3.38 5.82
N MET A 157 8.11 4.30 6.15
CA MET A 157 6.93 4.59 5.33
C MET A 157 7.31 5.07 3.92
N ILE A 158 8.28 5.97 3.83
CA ILE A 158 8.79 6.50 2.55
C ILE A 158 9.42 5.37 1.73
N GLU A 159 10.29 4.56 2.33
CA GLU A 159 10.97 3.45 1.64
C GLU A 159 10.01 2.44 1.03
N GLU A 160 8.88 2.15 1.69
CA GLU A 160 7.86 1.26 1.17
C GLU A 160 6.94 1.89 0.11
N LEU A 161 6.69 3.20 0.22
CA LEU A 161 5.80 3.94 -0.66
C LEU A 161 6.44 4.28 -2.01
N VAL A 162 7.74 4.62 -2.01
CA VAL A 162 8.50 5.02 -3.19
C VAL A 162 8.41 4.00 -4.36
N PRO A 163 8.53 2.67 -4.14
CA PRO A 163 8.33 1.67 -5.17
C PRO A 163 6.94 1.67 -5.83
N HIS A 164 5.93 2.28 -5.21
CA HIS A 164 4.62 2.50 -5.81
C HIS A 164 4.53 3.87 -6.49
N VAL A 165 5.02 4.92 -5.84
CA VAL A 165 4.99 6.29 -6.37
C VAL A 165 5.79 6.43 -7.67
N ALA A 166 6.97 5.81 -7.76
CA ALA A 166 7.81 5.90 -8.97
C ALA A 166 7.07 5.46 -10.25
N PRO A 167 6.48 4.25 -10.33
CA PRO A 167 5.67 3.86 -11.48
C PRO A 167 4.36 4.62 -11.60
N MET A 168 3.73 5.05 -10.49
CA MET A 168 2.55 5.92 -10.53
C MET A 168 2.85 7.24 -11.27
N LEU A 169 3.97 7.90 -10.98
CA LEU A 169 4.36 9.13 -11.68
C LEU A 169 4.56 8.89 -13.18
N ASN A 170 5.13 7.74 -13.57
CA ASN A 170 5.19 7.36 -14.98
C ASN A 170 3.79 7.15 -15.58
N ARG A 171 2.84 6.54 -14.84
CA ARG A 171 1.46 6.39 -15.31
C ARG A 171 0.78 7.73 -15.52
N LEU A 172 0.90 8.66 -14.58
CA LEU A 172 0.33 10.00 -14.67
C LEU A 172 0.89 10.74 -15.88
N GLU A 173 2.21 10.77 -16.04
CA GLU A 173 2.87 11.43 -17.19
C GLU A 173 2.40 10.85 -18.54
N ASN A 174 2.18 9.53 -18.62
CA ASN A 174 1.77 8.84 -19.83
C ASN A 174 0.25 8.66 -19.97
N ASN A 175 -0.56 9.28 -19.10
CA ASN A 175 -2.02 9.13 -19.05
C ASN A 175 -2.52 7.67 -18.99
N ILE A 176 -1.74 6.77 -18.37
CA ILE A 176 -2.11 5.37 -18.18
C ILE A 176 -3.04 5.27 -16.97
N ARG A 177 -4.26 4.77 -17.18
CA ARG A 177 -5.20 4.48 -16.10
C ARG A 177 -4.98 3.07 -15.58
N LEU A 178 -4.93 2.92 -14.26
CA LEU A 178 -4.83 1.63 -13.59
C LEU A 178 -5.99 1.49 -12.59
N PRO A 179 -7.01 0.66 -12.87
CA PRO A 179 -8.16 0.53 -11.99
C PRO A 179 -7.76 -0.17 -10.67
N ASN A 180 -8.36 0.29 -9.58
CA ASN A 180 -8.22 -0.29 -8.25
C ASN A 180 -9.51 -1.03 -7.88
N ALA A 181 -9.47 -2.36 -7.94
CA ALA A 181 -10.63 -3.19 -7.63
C ALA A 181 -11.13 -3.05 -6.19
N LEU A 182 -10.31 -2.52 -5.27
CA LEU A 182 -10.64 -2.33 -3.86
C LEU A 182 -11.10 -0.90 -3.54
N LEU A 183 -11.27 -0.03 -4.55
CA LEU A 183 -11.51 1.40 -4.32
C LEU A 183 -12.74 1.65 -3.42
N LYS A 184 -13.84 0.92 -3.65
CA LYS A 184 -15.07 1.10 -2.87
C LYS A 184 -14.90 0.64 -1.43
N GLU A 185 -14.21 -0.47 -1.22
CA GLU A 185 -13.89 -1.03 0.08
C GLU A 185 -12.97 -0.08 0.86
N ILE A 186 -11.96 0.51 0.20
CA ILE A 186 -11.06 1.49 0.80
C ILE A 186 -11.84 2.74 1.25
N GLN A 187 -12.72 3.26 0.39
CA GLN A 187 -13.56 4.41 0.71
C GLN A 187 -14.54 4.13 1.87
N GLY A 188 -15.00 2.88 2.01
CA GLY A 188 -15.90 2.46 3.08
C GLY A 188 -15.22 2.21 4.42
N GLU A 189 -14.10 1.49 4.42
CA GLU A 189 -13.40 1.06 5.65
C GLU A 189 -12.44 2.13 6.18
N TYR A 190 -11.81 2.92 5.29
CA TYR A 190 -10.83 3.96 5.65
C TYR A 190 -11.20 5.34 5.09
N PRO A 191 -12.42 5.87 5.33
CA PRO A 191 -12.88 7.12 4.72
C PRO A 191 -11.99 8.31 5.09
N ASN A 192 -11.56 8.42 6.35
CA ASN A 192 -10.69 9.51 6.79
C ASN A 192 -9.32 9.47 6.11
N VAL A 193 -8.75 8.26 5.93
CA VAL A 193 -7.49 8.06 5.20
C VAL A 193 -7.66 8.49 3.75
N TYR A 194 -8.69 7.97 3.09
CA TYR A 194 -8.96 8.27 1.70
C TYR A 194 -9.12 9.78 1.47
N HIS A 195 -9.88 10.47 2.32
CA HIS A 195 -10.08 11.92 2.19
C HIS A 195 -8.80 12.73 2.44
N SER A 196 -7.98 12.35 3.42
CA SER A 196 -6.70 13.04 3.67
C SER A 196 -5.72 12.82 2.52
N VAL A 197 -5.61 11.59 2.00
CA VAL A 197 -4.77 11.27 0.84
C VAL A 197 -5.28 11.99 -0.42
N LEU A 198 -6.60 12.05 -0.65
CA LEU A 198 -7.20 12.80 -1.75
C LEU A 198 -6.80 14.28 -1.67
N HIS A 199 -6.98 14.90 -0.50
CA HIS A 199 -6.61 16.31 -0.31
C HIS A 199 -5.11 16.55 -0.51
N ALA A 200 -4.25 15.68 0.04
CA ALA A 200 -2.81 15.78 -0.12
C ALA A 200 -2.39 15.63 -1.60
N THR A 201 -2.95 14.65 -2.31
CA THR A 201 -2.67 14.44 -3.74
C THR A 201 -3.16 15.59 -4.62
N ASP A 202 -4.28 16.24 -4.30
CA ASP A 202 -4.75 17.44 -5.00
C ASP A 202 -3.78 18.63 -4.86
N ILE A 203 -3.15 18.78 -3.69
CA ILE A 203 -2.12 19.80 -3.45
C ILE A 203 -0.87 19.45 -4.26
N LEU A 204 -0.36 18.23 -4.11
CA LEU A 204 0.86 17.78 -4.77
C LEU A 204 0.75 17.79 -6.28
N ALA A 205 -0.42 17.46 -6.84
CA ALA A 205 -0.63 17.52 -8.28
C ALA A 205 -0.41 18.94 -8.82
N LYS A 206 -0.86 19.97 -8.09
CA LYS A 206 -0.64 21.38 -8.46
C LYS A 206 0.82 21.79 -8.29
N GLU A 207 1.45 21.42 -7.18
CA GLU A 207 2.85 21.79 -6.89
C GLU A 207 3.85 21.19 -7.89
N TYR A 208 3.62 19.94 -8.28
CA TYR A 208 4.49 19.21 -9.21
C TYR A 208 4.07 19.36 -10.68
N GLY A 209 2.98 20.10 -10.96
CA GLY A 209 2.44 20.25 -12.31
C GLY A 209 2.01 18.93 -12.96
N LEU A 210 1.50 18.00 -12.14
CA LEU A 210 1.06 16.68 -12.58
C LEU A 210 -0.39 16.76 -13.10
N PRO A 211 -0.78 15.82 -13.98
CA PRO A 211 -2.18 15.55 -14.26
C PRO A 211 -2.96 15.21 -12.99
N GLU A 212 -4.28 15.34 -13.06
CA GLU A 212 -5.17 14.96 -11.96
C GLU A 212 -4.95 13.50 -11.54
N ILE A 213 -4.69 13.30 -10.25
CA ILE A 213 -4.47 11.98 -9.66
C ILE A 213 -5.83 11.31 -9.49
N SER A 214 -5.99 10.15 -10.14
CA SER A 214 -7.27 9.44 -10.15
C SER A 214 -7.67 8.89 -8.78
N ALA A 215 -8.97 8.68 -8.57
CA ALA A 215 -9.49 7.99 -7.39
C ALA A 215 -8.84 6.61 -7.17
N ASP A 216 -8.53 5.87 -8.25
CA ASP A 216 -7.84 4.57 -8.16
C ASP A 216 -6.44 4.69 -7.56
N GLU A 217 -5.68 5.71 -7.97
CA GLU A 217 -4.34 6.02 -7.46
C GLU A 217 -4.40 6.50 -6.01
N VAL A 218 -5.35 7.39 -5.69
CA VAL A 218 -5.63 7.78 -4.31
C VAL A 218 -5.95 6.56 -3.45
N GLY A 219 -6.72 5.61 -3.98
CA GLY A 219 -7.01 4.34 -3.32
C GLY A 219 -5.75 3.51 -3.06
N PHE A 220 -4.85 3.38 -4.04
CA PHE A 220 -3.60 2.64 -3.84
C PHE A 220 -2.72 3.30 -2.77
N LEU A 221 -2.56 4.62 -2.82
CA LEU A 221 -1.81 5.37 -1.80
C LEU A 221 -2.46 5.22 -0.41
N SER A 222 -3.79 5.24 -0.34
CA SER A 222 -4.54 5.07 0.91
C SER A 222 -4.28 3.71 1.56
N LEU A 223 -4.12 2.63 0.79
CA LEU A 223 -3.78 1.31 1.33
C LEU A 223 -2.42 1.31 2.04
N TYR A 224 -1.43 2.03 1.50
CA TYR A 224 -0.13 2.16 2.15
C TYR A 224 -0.27 2.87 3.49
N ILE A 225 -1.00 3.98 3.54
CA ILE A 225 -1.24 4.70 4.80
C ILE A 225 -2.02 3.84 5.80
N ALA A 226 -3.09 3.18 5.36
CA ALA A 226 -3.93 2.31 6.19
C ALA A 226 -3.13 1.14 6.80
N LYS A 227 -2.20 0.52 6.03
CA LYS A 227 -1.29 -0.51 6.55
C LYS A 227 -0.53 -0.02 7.78
N TYR A 228 0.02 1.20 7.73
CA TYR A 228 0.75 1.77 8.86
C TYR A 228 -0.17 2.14 10.02
N MET A 229 -1.40 2.58 9.76
CA MET A 229 -2.39 2.82 10.81
C MET A 229 -2.79 1.54 11.55
N GLU A 230 -2.99 0.43 10.84
CA GLU A 230 -3.29 -0.88 11.46
C GLU A 230 -2.12 -1.40 12.30
N SER A 231 -0.89 -1.10 11.85
CA SER A 231 0.34 -1.39 12.58
C SER A 231 0.54 -0.44 13.78
N PHE A 232 -0.08 0.73 13.74
CA PHE A 232 -0.04 1.78 14.75
C PHE A 232 -1.16 1.62 15.78
N LYS A 233 -1.01 0.68 16.70
CA LYS A 233 -1.78 0.75 17.94
C LYS A 233 -1.06 1.66 18.91
N LYS A 234 -1.64 2.85 19.18
CA LYS A 234 -1.21 3.64 20.33
C LYS A 234 -1.21 2.73 21.55
N PRO A 235 -0.11 2.67 22.30
CA PRO A 235 -0.08 1.80 23.46
C PRO A 235 -1.14 2.27 24.45
N LYS A 236 -1.93 1.32 24.94
CA LYS A 236 -2.96 1.60 25.94
C LYS A 236 -2.24 1.86 27.26
N LYS A 237 -2.58 2.97 27.91
CA LYS A 237 -1.89 3.44 29.11
C LYS A 237 -2.40 2.73 30.36
N ALA A 238 -1.52 2.05 31.08
CA ALA A 238 -1.87 1.30 32.28
C ALA A 238 -1.16 1.84 33.51
N ILE A 239 -1.89 1.87 34.63
CA ILE A 239 -1.29 1.98 35.96
C ILE A 239 -1.44 0.63 36.64
N VAL A 240 -0.33 0.12 37.18
CA VAL A 240 -0.30 -1.14 37.92
C VAL A 240 -0.33 -0.83 39.42
N ILE A 241 -1.32 -1.37 40.13
CA ILE A 241 -1.50 -1.20 41.57
C ILE A 241 -1.17 -2.50 42.29
N CYS A 242 -0.10 -2.49 43.07
CA CYS A 242 0.38 -3.65 43.81
C CYS A 242 0.61 -3.32 45.29
N THR A 243 0.17 -4.19 46.19
CA THR A 243 0.41 -4.07 47.64
C THR A 243 1.62 -4.88 48.11
N THR A 244 2.14 -5.76 47.26
CA THR A 244 3.26 -6.64 47.60
C THR A 244 4.58 -5.95 47.22
N GLY A 245 5.65 -6.19 47.99
CA GLY A 245 6.91 -5.44 47.92
C GLY A 245 7.61 -5.43 46.54
N LEU A 246 8.68 -4.65 46.43
CA LEU A 246 9.41 -4.32 45.18
C LEU A 246 9.55 -5.48 44.18
N GLY A 247 10.01 -6.67 44.62
CA GLY A 247 10.24 -7.80 43.71
C GLY A 247 9.00 -8.35 43.02
N SER A 248 7.83 -8.28 43.65
CA SER A 248 6.57 -8.74 43.05
C SER A 248 5.99 -7.75 42.05
N SER A 249 6.19 -6.45 42.30
CA SER A 249 5.82 -5.35 41.39
C SER A 249 6.68 -5.34 40.13
N GLU A 250 7.97 -5.65 40.25
CA GLU A 250 8.87 -5.84 39.10
C GLU A 250 8.46 -7.06 38.26
N LEU A 251 8.12 -8.18 38.91
CA LEU A 251 7.69 -9.39 38.20
C LEU A 251 6.41 -9.16 37.40
N ILE A 252 5.35 -8.61 38.01
CA ILE A 252 4.10 -8.35 37.29
C ILE A 252 4.31 -7.37 36.14
N SER A 253 5.12 -6.33 36.34
CA SER A 253 5.44 -5.35 35.29
C SER A 253 6.20 -5.99 34.14
N ALA A 254 7.19 -6.84 34.43
CA ALA A 254 7.93 -7.58 33.41
C ALA A 254 7.02 -8.54 32.63
N LYS A 255 6.08 -9.22 33.30
CA LYS A 255 5.13 -10.11 32.64
C LYS A 255 4.12 -9.35 31.79
N ILE A 256 3.58 -8.22 32.27
CA ILE A 256 2.69 -7.37 31.48
C ILE A 256 3.41 -6.87 30.23
N ARG A 257 4.64 -6.32 30.36
CA ARG A 257 5.41 -5.86 29.19
C ARG A 257 5.70 -6.96 28.18
N LYS A 258 5.92 -8.20 28.65
CA LYS A 258 6.16 -9.36 27.80
C LYS A 258 4.88 -9.86 27.12
N ASP A 259 3.81 -10.00 27.88
CA ASP A 259 2.60 -10.71 27.47
C ASP A 259 1.58 -9.79 26.80
N LEU A 260 1.65 -8.47 27.05
CA LEU A 260 0.79 -7.41 26.52
C LEU A 260 1.65 -6.19 26.09
N PRO A 261 2.46 -6.32 25.03
CA PRO A 261 3.38 -5.26 24.57
C PRO A 261 2.65 -3.99 24.08
N GLU A 262 1.36 -4.09 23.78
CA GLU A 262 0.48 -2.96 23.46
C GLU A 262 0.12 -2.10 24.68
N LEU A 263 0.50 -2.49 25.91
CA LEU A 263 0.32 -1.69 27.11
C LEU A 263 1.58 -0.90 27.47
N GLU A 264 1.41 0.41 27.63
CA GLU A 264 2.40 1.28 28.25
C GLU A 264 2.12 1.37 29.76
N ILE A 265 3.03 0.81 30.58
CA ILE A 265 2.94 0.97 32.04
C ILE A 265 3.49 2.35 32.42
N LEU A 266 2.57 3.27 32.75
CA LEU A 266 2.89 4.64 33.16
C LEU A 266 3.44 4.72 34.59
N ASP A 267 2.91 3.88 35.48
CA ASP A 267 3.26 3.89 36.89
C ASP A 267 2.98 2.53 37.55
N VAL A 268 3.77 2.23 38.58
CA VAL A 268 3.64 1.03 39.41
C VAL A 268 3.62 1.46 40.88
N ILE A 269 2.44 1.40 41.48
CA ILE A 269 2.16 2.07 42.76
C ILE A 269 1.46 1.16 43.77
N SER A 270 1.47 1.55 45.04
CA SER A 270 0.52 1.03 46.02
C SER A 270 -0.81 1.76 45.93
N ASN A 271 -1.89 1.17 46.48
CA ASN A 271 -3.22 1.81 46.46
C ASN A 271 -3.25 3.17 47.17
N LEU A 272 -2.36 3.41 48.13
CA LEU A 272 -2.25 4.68 48.87
C LEU A 272 -1.87 5.84 47.95
N ASN A 273 -1.19 5.56 46.83
CA ASN A 273 -0.73 6.57 45.87
C ASN A 273 -1.63 6.68 44.63
N LEU A 274 -2.78 5.99 44.60
CA LEU A 274 -3.65 5.93 43.43
C LEU A 274 -4.11 7.32 42.97
N GLU A 275 -4.66 8.13 43.87
CA GLU A 275 -5.15 9.47 43.52
C GLU A 275 -4.05 10.37 42.96
N LYS A 276 -2.85 10.30 43.54
CA LYS A 276 -1.69 11.06 43.07
C LYS A 276 -1.23 10.62 41.67
N SER A 277 -1.23 9.32 41.40
CA SER A 277 -0.85 8.79 40.09
C SER A 277 -1.91 9.10 39.03
N LEU A 278 -3.20 9.01 39.36
CA LEU A 278 -4.30 9.42 38.49
C LEU A 278 -4.24 10.92 38.15
N ALA A 279 -3.89 11.77 39.12
CA ALA A 279 -3.70 13.19 38.86
C ALA A 279 -2.50 13.48 37.94
N LYS A 280 -1.46 12.66 38.01
CA LYS A 280 -0.27 12.74 37.14
C LYS A 280 -0.54 12.19 35.73
N HIS A 281 -1.42 11.21 35.61
CA HIS A 281 -1.71 10.46 34.39
C HIS A 281 -3.24 10.44 34.12
N PRO A 282 -3.83 11.59 33.76
CA PRO A 282 -5.28 11.72 33.55
C PRO A 282 -5.79 10.96 32.32
N ASP A 283 -4.89 10.56 31.43
CA ASP A 283 -5.14 9.84 30.18
C ASP A 283 -4.93 8.32 30.31
N VAL A 284 -4.90 7.79 31.53
CA VAL A 284 -4.81 6.34 31.77
C VAL A 284 -6.04 5.62 31.21
N ASP A 285 -5.79 4.52 30.50
CA ASP A 285 -6.82 3.71 29.86
C ASP A 285 -7.35 2.60 30.76
N ILE A 286 -6.51 2.05 31.65
CA ILE A 286 -6.85 0.89 32.48
C ILE A 286 -6.05 0.86 33.79
N LEU A 287 -6.71 0.37 34.85
CA LEU A 287 -6.07 0.08 36.13
C LEU A 287 -5.94 -1.44 36.30
N ILE A 288 -4.72 -1.93 36.48
CA ILE A 288 -4.45 -3.36 36.73
C ILE A 288 -4.06 -3.49 38.20
N SER A 289 -4.85 -4.18 39.01
CA SER A 289 -4.61 -4.25 40.45
C SER A 289 -4.51 -5.67 40.98
N THR A 290 -3.60 -5.89 41.94
CA THR A 290 -3.53 -7.15 42.71
C THR A 290 -4.45 -7.19 43.92
N ILE A 291 -5.20 -6.11 44.16
CA ILE A 291 -6.17 -5.99 45.24
C ILE A 291 -7.48 -5.39 44.75
N ASN A 292 -8.55 -5.61 45.51
CA ASN A 292 -9.82 -4.96 45.22
C ASN A 292 -9.71 -3.45 45.49
N LEU A 293 -10.01 -2.66 44.47
CA LEU A 293 -10.06 -1.21 44.57
C LEU A 293 -11.53 -0.74 44.64
N PRO A 294 -11.80 0.40 45.29
CA PRO A 294 -13.07 1.10 45.13
C PRO A 294 -13.29 1.41 43.64
N LYS A 295 -14.52 1.19 43.15
CA LYS A 295 -14.85 1.42 41.74
C LYS A 295 -14.59 2.87 41.35
N GLN A 296 -13.66 3.08 40.42
CA GLN A 296 -13.47 4.36 39.76
C GLN A 296 -14.44 4.42 38.57
N LYS A 297 -15.40 5.36 38.58
CA LYS A 297 -16.56 5.37 37.66
C LYS A 297 -16.21 5.55 36.17
N GLN A 298 -14.95 5.83 35.82
CA GLN A 298 -14.56 6.21 34.45
C GLN A 298 -13.39 5.40 33.87
N ILE A 299 -12.68 4.60 34.68
CA ILE A 299 -11.50 3.85 34.23
C ILE A 299 -11.74 2.37 34.54
N PRO A 300 -11.65 1.46 33.54
CA PRO A 300 -11.78 0.04 33.77
C PRO A 300 -10.72 -0.45 34.76
N GLN A 301 -11.15 -1.32 35.67
CA GLN A 301 -10.31 -1.89 36.71
C GLN A 301 -10.31 -3.40 36.56
N VAL A 302 -9.13 -3.99 36.51
CA VAL A 302 -8.97 -5.44 36.39
C VAL A 302 -8.22 -5.98 37.59
N LEU A 303 -8.87 -6.86 38.34
CA LEU A 303 -8.24 -7.61 39.42
C LEU A 303 -7.47 -8.81 38.86
N VAL A 304 -6.17 -8.82 39.11
CA VAL A 304 -5.22 -9.85 38.66
C VAL A 304 -4.45 -10.46 39.83
N SER A 305 -3.87 -11.64 39.64
CA SER A 305 -2.90 -12.18 40.59
C SER A 305 -1.53 -11.51 40.47
N ALA A 306 -0.74 -11.50 41.54
CA ALA A 306 0.65 -11.01 41.51
C ALA A 306 1.56 -11.79 40.54
N MET A 307 1.17 -13.02 40.18
CA MET A 307 1.90 -13.86 39.22
C MET A 307 1.51 -13.57 37.77
N PHE A 308 0.50 -12.73 37.51
CA PHE A 308 -0.02 -12.40 36.17
C PHE A 308 -0.13 -13.62 35.25
N THR A 309 -1.07 -14.50 35.57
CA THR A 309 -1.28 -15.75 34.84
C THR A 309 -1.94 -15.51 33.48
N GLY A 310 -1.98 -16.51 32.60
CA GLY A 310 -2.73 -16.40 31.33
C GLY A 310 -4.21 -16.06 31.52
N LYS A 311 -4.82 -16.46 32.64
CA LYS A 311 -6.19 -16.03 33.00
C LYS A 311 -6.27 -14.54 33.30
N ASP A 312 -5.24 -13.98 33.93
CA ASP A 312 -5.15 -12.55 34.22
C ASP A 312 -4.95 -11.74 32.94
N LYS A 313 -4.11 -12.24 32.02
CA LYS A 313 -3.94 -11.66 30.67
C LYS A 313 -5.29 -11.54 29.96
N ASN A 314 -6.06 -12.62 29.87
CA ASN A 314 -7.35 -12.62 29.17
C ASN A 314 -8.34 -11.59 29.75
N LYS A 315 -8.39 -11.43 31.09
CA LYS A 315 -9.24 -10.41 31.73
C LYS A 315 -8.84 -8.99 31.32
N VAL A 316 -7.54 -8.72 31.23
CA VAL A 316 -7.04 -7.41 30.81
C VAL A 316 -7.41 -7.17 29.34
N GLU A 317 -7.21 -8.15 28.46
CA GLU A 317 -7.61 -8.03 27.05
C GLU A 317 -9.11 -7.80 26.86
N GLU A 318 -9.97 -8.51 27.61
CA GLU A 318 -11.43 -8.31 27.57
C GLU A 318 -11.82 -6.88 28.00
N ALA A 319 -11.19 -6.36 29.06
CA ALA A 319 -11.43 -5.00 29.53
C ALA A 319 -10.98 -3.93 28.52
N LEU A 320 -9.95 -4.23 27.71
CA LEU A 320 -9.47 -3.33 26.66
C LEU A 320 -10.36 -3.33 25.40
N ARG A 321 -11.06 -4.44 25.11
CA ARG A 321 -11.96 -4.57 23.94
C ARG A 321 -13.33 -3.92 24.14
N GLY A 322 -13.77 -3.71 25.38
CA GLY A 322 -15.07 -3.10 25.70
C GLY A 322 -15.14 -1.58 25.51
N ARG A 323 -14.33 -0.99 24.62
CA ARG A 323 -14.19 0.45 24.40
C ARG A 323 -14.39 0.83 22.94
#